data_AF-Q1WNH6-F1
#
_entry.id   AF-Q1WNH6-F1
#
_cell.length_a   1.000
_cell.length_b   1.000
_cell.length_c   1.000
_cell.angle_alpha   90.00
_cell.angle_beta   90.00
_cell.angle_gamma   90.00
#
_symmetry.space_group_name_H-M   'P 1'
#
loop_
_entity.id
_entity.type
_entity.pdbx_description
1 polymer ?
#
loop_
_entity_poly.entity_id
_entity_poly.type
_entity_poly.pdbx_seq_one_letter_code
_entity_poly.pdbx_strand_id
1 'polypeptide(L)'
;AVNWAPVWCDISSRIILGTHFAIPAASLCINRRLYNIASAQTVTVSRSAKRRAVIVDLLIALVYPCLMIALQYIVQGHRFNIFEDIGCFPFTYNTPPAFVLVHAQPLIVGLISFVYCAMSIRLFAQRHIQLSKIITAHR
;
A
#
# COMPACT_ATOMS: atom_id res chain seq x y z
N ALA A 1 -11.90 11.25 -30.12
CA ALA A 1 -13.07 10.64 -29.47
C ALA A 1 -13.93 11.73 -28.83
N VAL A 2 -15.25 11.73 -29.06
CA VAL A 2 -16.19 12.67 -28.41
C VAL A 2 -16.43 12.20 -26.98
N ASN A 3 -16.28 13.10 -25.99
CA ASN A 3 -16.51 12.77 -24.59
C ASN A 3 -17.95 13.09 -24.19
N TRP A 4 -18.79 12.06 -24.08
CA TRP A 4 -20.20 12.15 -23.71
C TRP A 4 -20.43 12.32 -22.20
N ALA A 5 -19.43 12.04 -21.37
CA ALA A 5 -19.50 12.18 -19.90
C ALA A 5 -18.17 12.69 -19.31
N PRO A 6 -17.86 13.99 -19.49
CA PRO A 6 -16.58 14.56 -19.07
C PRO A 6 -16.33 14.49 -17.56
N VAL A 7 -17.40 14.59 -16.75
CA VAL A 7 -17.30 14.50 -15.29
C VAL A 7 -16.93 13.08 -14.85
N TRP A 8 -17.51 12.06 -15.48
CA TRP A 8 -17.20 10.67 -15.17
C TRP A 8 -15.74 10.33 -15.46
N CYS A 9 -15.23 10.79 -16.60
CA CYS A 9 -13.85 10.55 -17.00
C CYS A 9 -12.82 11.21 -16.09
N ASP A 10 -13.13 12.38 -15.52
CA ASP A 10 -12.24 13.03 -14.56
C ASP A 10 -12.19 12.27 -13.23
N ILE A 11 -13.33 11.77 -12.77
CA ILE A 11 -13.42 10.97 -11.53
C ILE A 11 -12.75 9.61 -11.71
N SER A 12 -13.09 8.86 -12.77
CA SER A 12 -12.59 7.51 -13.00
C SER A 12 -11.08 7.47 -13.19
N SER A 13 -10.52 8.42 -13.96
CA SER A 13 -9.07 8.53 -14.17
C SER A 13 -8.32 8.74 -12.85
N ARG A 14 -8.88 9.53 -11.92
CA ARG A 14 -8.30 9.76 -10.59
C ARG A 14 -8.43 8.55 -9.67
N ILE A 15 -9.54 7.81 -9.76
CA ILE A 15 -9.74 6.58 -9.00
C ILE A 15 -8.78 5.49 -9.45
N ILE A 16 -8.63 5.28 -10.76
CA ILE A 16 -7.66 4.34 -11.33
C ILE A 16 -6.27 4.66 -10.78
N LEU A 17 -5.90 5.94 -10.85
CA LEU A 17 -4.62 6.41 -10.36
C LEU A 17 -4.42 6.21 -8.86
N GLY A 18 -5.40 6.59 -8.05
CA GLY A 18 -5.37 6.35 -6.61
C GLY A 18 -5.22 4.87 -6.28
N THR A 19 -5.88 4.00 -7.04
CA THR A 19 -5.84 2.55 -6.85
C THR A 19 -4.44 1.98 -7.07
N HIS A 20 -3.69 2.49 -8.07
CA HIS A 20 -2.30 2.10 -8.31
C HIS A 20 -1.39 2.31 -7.09
N PHE A 21 -1.64 3.34 -6.27
CA PHE A 21 -0.88 3.62 -5.05
C PHE A 21 -1.52 3.01 -3.80
N ALA A 22 -2.85 2.92 -3.75
CA ALA A 22 -3.60 2.46 -2.60
C ALA A 22 -3.46 0.94 -2.39
N ILE A 23 -3.44 0.13 -3.45
CA ILE A 23 -3.26 -1.33 -3.35
C ILE A 23 -1.94 -1.70 -2.65
N PRO A 24 -0.76 -1.23 -3.12
CA PRO A 24 0.49 -1.55 -2.46
C PRO A 24 0.58 -0.97 -1.05
N ALA A 25 0.03 0.23 -0.81
CA ALA A 25 -0.04 0.81 0.54
C ALA A 25 -0.89 -0.03 1.51
N ALA A 26 -2.03 -0.55 1.06
CA ALA A 26 -2.87 -1.45 1.83
C ALA A 26 -2.15 -2.78 2.15
N SER A 27 -1.43 -3.33 1.17
CA SER A 27 -0.58 -4.51 1.37
C SER A 27 0.48 -4.27 2.45
N LEU A 28 1.16 -3.12 2.42
CA LEU A 28 2.12 -2.75 3.46
C LEU A 28 1.47 -2.69 4.85
N CYS A 29 0.28 -2.10 4.97
CA CYS A 29 -0.45 -2.02 6.24
C CYS A 29 -0.81 -3.41 6.79
N ILE A 30 -1.22 -4.34 5.92
CA ILE A 30 -1.50 -5.73 6.30
C ILE A 30 -0.23 -6.40 6.82
N ASN A 31 0.89 -6.29 6.09
CA ASN A 31 2.17 -6.86 6.49
C ASN A 31 2.68 -6.27 7.81
N ARG A 32 2.51 -4.96 8.03
CA ARG A 32 2.88 -4.29 9.28
C ARG A 32 2.02 -4.77 10.46
N ARG A 33 0.73 -4.95 10.25
CA ARG A 33 -0.17 -5.51 11.27
C ARG A 33 0.22 -6.94 11.61
N LEU A 34 0.53 -7.76 10.60
CA LEU A 34 1.02 -9.13 10.81
C LEU A 34 2.33 -9.12 11.60
N TYR A 35 3.27 -8.25 11.24
CA TYR A 35 4.55 -8.10 11.96
C TYR A 35 4.34 -7.73 13.43
N ASN A 36 3.44 -6.79 13.74
CA ASN A 36 3.14 -6.41 15.12
C ASN A 36 2.54 -7.57 15.93
N ILE A 37 1.66 -8.38 15.32
CA ILE A 37 1.11 -9.61 15.94
C ILE A 37 2.23 -10.65 16.14
N ALA A 38 3.08 -10.81 15.11
CA ALA A 38 4.23 -11.71 15.12
C ALA A 38 5.37 -11.23 16.02
N SER A 39 5.37 -9.98 16.49
CA SER A 39 6.38 -9.44 17.42
C SER A 39 5.87 -9.28 18.85
N ALA A 40 4.57 -9.20 19.08
CA ALA A 40 4.01 -9.14 20.44
C ALA A 40 4.34 -10.43 21.22
N GLN A 41 5.34 -10.39 22.09
CA GLN A 41 5.76 -11.51 22.96
C GLN A 41 4.90 -11.63 24.23
N THR A 42 4.19 -10.58 24.60
CA THR A 42 3.36 -10.51 25.80
C THR A 42 1.88 -10.38 25.44
N VAL A 43 1.02 -11.11 26.18
CA VAL A 43 -0.45 -11.13 26.00
C VAL A 43 -1.08 -9.73 26.13
N THR A 44 -0.38 -8.77 26.73
CA THR A 44 -0.86 -7.42 27.02
C THR A 44 -0.28 -6.36 26.06
N VAL A 45 -0.67 -6.40 24.78
CA VAL A 45 -0.53 -5.20 23.94
C VAL A 45 -1.50 -4.14 24.45
N SER A 46 -0.99 -3.01 24.93
CA SER A 46 -1.82 -1.92 25.44
C SER A 46 -2.83 -1.47 24.37
N ARG A 47 -4.09 -1.23 24.78
CA ARG A 47 -5.16 -0.74 23.89
C ARG A 47 -4.74 0.55 23.18
N SER A 48 -3.96 1.42 23.84
CA SER A 48 -3.43 2.65 23.25
C SER A 48 -2.44 2.38 22.12
N ALA A 49 -1.55 1.40 22.28
CA ALA A 49 -0.59 1.00 21.26
C ALA A 49 -1.29 0.41 20.03
N LYS A 50 -2.32 -0.43 20.24
CA LYS A 50 -3.15 -0.97 19.15
C LYS A 50 -3.88 0.14 18.38
N ARG A 51 -4.47 1.11 19.09
CA ARG A 51 -5.17 2.24 18.46
C ARG A 51 -4.21 3.12 17.66
N ARG A 52 -3.02 3.41 18.21
CA ARG A 52 -1.97 4.16 17.51
C ARG A 52 -1.50 3.44 16.24
N ALA A 53 -1.32 2.12 16.28
CA ALA A 53 -0.95 1.35 15.09
C ALA A 53 -2.01 1.47 13.98
N VAL A 54 -3.30 1.29 14.32
CA VAL A 54 -4.41 1.42 13.36
C VAL A 54 -4.50 2.84 12.79
N ILE A 55 -4.31 3.87 13.63
CA ILE A 55 -4.30 5.26 13.15
C ILE A 55 -3.16 5.47 12.14
N VAL A 56 -1.96 4.97 12.42
CA VAL A 56 -0.84 5.12 11.48
C VAL A 56 -1.10 4.32 10.19
N ASP A 57 -1.66 3.11 10.27
CA ASP A 57 -2.03 2.33 9.08
C ASP A 57 -3.08 3.05 8.24
N LEU A 58 -4.09 3.66 8.87
CA LEU A 58 -5.12 4.46 8.18
C LEU A 58 -4.51 5.71 7.54
N LEU A 59 -3.61 6.39 8.24
CA LEU A 59 -2.88 7.54 7.71
C LEU A 59 -2.05 7.14 6.50
N ILE A 60 -1.32 6.02 6.56
CA ILE A 60 -0.55 5.52 5.42
C ILE A 60 -1.49 5.17 4.26
N ALA A 61 -2.56 4.42 4.49
CA ALA A 61 -3.46 3.97 3.43
C ALA A 61 -4.27 5.10 2.77
N LEU A 62 -4.47 6.24 3.45
CA LEU A 62 -5.26 7.36 2.93
C LEU A 62 -4.39 8.55 2.48
N VAL A 63 -3.45 8.98 3.33
CA VAL A 63 -2.64 10.18 3.05
C VAL A 63 -1.69 9.92 1.89
N TYR A 64 -1.12 8.72 1.81
CA TYR A 64 -0.20 8.38 0.74
C TYR A 64 -0.83 8.44 -0.66
N PRO A 65 -1.94 7.73 -0.97
CA PRO A 65 -2.55 7.83 -2.30
C PRO A 65 -3.07 9.24 -2.58
N CYS A 66 -3.63 9.96 -1.59
CA CYS A 66 -4.04 11.36 -1.78
C CYS A 66 -2.87 12.27 -2.14
N LEU A 67 -1.73 12.12 -1.46
CA LEU A 67 -0.50 12.87 -1.74
C LEU A 67 0.04 12.54 -3.14
N MET A 68 0.02 11.26 -3.53
CA MET A 68 0.48 10.84 -4.86
C MET A 68 -0.41 11.36 -5.98
N ILE A 69 -1.74 11.35 -5.80
CA ILE A 69 -2.67 11.95 -6.76
C ILE A 69 -2.40 13.46 -6.89
N ALA A 70 -2.16 14.16 -5.77
CA ALA A 70 -1.84 15.59 -5.77
C ALA A 70 -0.53 15.87 -6.52
N LEU A 71 0.51 15.08 -6.23
CA LEU A 71 1.83 15.22 -6.85
C LEU A 71 1.80 14.91 -8.34
N GLN A 72 0.90 14.03 -8.77
CA GLN A 72 0.75 13.68 -10.17
C GLN A 72 0.19 14.81 -11.03
N TYR A 73 -0.53 15.78 -10.46
CA TYR A 73 -0.93 16.98 -11.20
C TYR A 73 0.26 17.73 -11.80
N ILE A 74 1.46 17.62 -11.19
CA ILE A 74 2.68 18.29 -11.67
C ILE A 74 3.21 17.64 -12.96
N VAL A 75 3.08 16.31 -13.09
CA VAL A 75 3.62 15.53 -14.24
C VAL A 75 2.54 15.14 -15.25
N GLN A 76 1.33 15.66 -15.09
CA GLN A 76 0.18 15.37 -15.92
C GLN A 76 0.17 16.32 -17.13
N GLY A 77 0.52 15.81 -18.31
CA GLY A 77 0.50 16.60 -19.56
C GLY A 77 -0.91 16.83 -20.11
N HIS A 78 -1.80 15.85 -19.96
CA HIS A 78 -3.20 15.90 -20.37
C HIS A 78 -4.12 15.32 -19.29
N ARG A 79 -5.35 15.83 -19.18
CA ARG A 79 -6.31 15.46 -18.11
C ARG A 79 -6.63 13.97 -18.09
N PHE A 80 -6.92 13.37 -19.24
CA PHE A 80 -7.19 11.95 -19.42
C PHE A 80 -7.09 11.61 -20.91
N ASN A 81 -6.73 10.37 -21.22
CA ASN A 81 -6.84 9.80 -22.55
C ASN A 81 -8.05 8.86 -22.60
N ILE A 82 -8.75 8.85 -23.73
CA ILE A 82 -9.84 7.92 -23.99
C ILE A 82 -9.29 6.84 -24.90
N PHE A 83 -9.15 5.63 -24.38
CA PHE A 83 -8.80 4.45 -25.16
C PHE A 83 -10.09 3.74 -25.59
N GLU A 84 -10.16 3.35 -26.86
CA GLU A 84 -11.19 2.43 -27.35
C GLU A 84 -11.08 1.12 -26.53
N ASP A 85 -12.22 0.54 -26.14
CA ASP A 85 -12.38 -0.62 -25.23
C ASP A 85 -12.09 -0.45 -23.73
N ILE A 86 -11.18 0.44 -23.32
CA ILE A 86 -10.81 0.63 -21.89
C ILE A 86 -11.54 1.83 -21.25
N GLY A 87 -11.84 2.85 -22.05
CA GLY A 87 -12.43 4.10 -21.59
C GLY A 87 -11.39 5.12 -21.11
N CYS A 88 -11.67 5.82 -20.02
CA CYS A 88 -10.89 6.96 -19.55
C CYS A 88 -9.72 6.52 -18.67
N PHE A 89 -8.50 6.89 -19.08
CA PHE A 89 -7.27 6.50 -18.41
C PHE A 89 -6.38 7.73 -18.11
N PRO A 90 -5.73 7.79 -16.94
CA PRO A 90 -4.83 8.89 -16.61
C PRO A 90 -3.62 8.91 -17.55
N PHE A 91 -3.33 10.07 -18.15
CA PHE A 91 -2.13 10.26 -18.94
C PHE A 91 -1.01 10.85 -18.10
N THR A 92 0.16 10.22 -18.14
CA THR A 92 1.39 10.71 -17.49
C THR A 92 2.39 11.01 -18.57
N TYR A 93 2.99 12.20 -18.57
CA TYR A 93 3.99 12.55 -19.57
C TYR A 93 5.30 11.81 -19.25
N ASN A 94 5.94 11.20 -20.25
CA ASN A 94 7.23 10.51 -20.11
C ASN A 94 8.37 11.52 -19.89
N THR A 95 8.41 12.09 -18.69
CA THR A 95 9.53 12.88 -18.18
C THR A 95 10.30 12.04 -17.16
N PRO A 96 11.62 12.25 -16.99
CA PRO A 96 12.40 11.62 -15.93
C PRO A 96 11.74 11.68 -14.53
N PRO A 97 11.15 12.81 -14.07
CA PRO A 97 10.42 12.85 -12.80
C PRO A 97 9.20 11.92 -12.74
N ALA A 98 8.50 11.66 -13.84
CA ALA A 98 7.36 10.74 -13.84
C ALA A 98 7.78 9.29 -13.50
N PHE A 99 8.98 8.87 -13.92
CA PHE A 99 9.52 7.56 -13.56
C PHE A 99 9.72 7.40 -12.06
N VAL A 100 10.30 8.41 -11.41
CA VAL A 100 10.56 8.38 -9.97
C VAL A 100 9.26 8.47 -9.18
N LEU A 101 8.34 9.36 -9.61
CA LEU A 101 7.13 9.64 -8.86
C LEU A 101 6.05 8.56 -9.04
N VAL A 102 5.89 7.99 -10.23
CA VAL A 102 4.79 7.06 -10.53
C VAL A 102 5.27 5.61 -10.59
N HIS A 103 6.38 5.33 -11.28
CA HIS A 103 6.82 3.96 -11.52
C HIS A 103 7.67 3.37 -10.40
N ALA A 104 8.55 4.15 -9.78
CA ALA A 104 9.39 3.67 -8.69
C ALA A 104 8.60 3.46 -7.38
N GLN A 105 7.54 4.23 -7.21
CA GLN A 105 6.72 4.27 -6.01
C GLN A 105 6.12 2.90 -5.59
N PRO A 106 5.44 2.12 -6.47
CA PRO A 106 5.00 0.77 -6.13
C PRO A 106 6.16 -0.20 -5.83
N LEU A 107 7.33 -0.02 -6.44
CA LEU A 107 8.52 -0.82 -6.14
C LEU A 107 9.05 -0.54 -4.74
N ILE A 108 9.12 0.73 -4.34
CA ILE A 108 9.55 1.14 -2.99
C ILE A 108 8.63 0.53 -1.95
N VAL A 109 7.30 0.67 -2.09
CA VAL A 109 6.35 0.09 -1.15
C VAL A 109 6.38 -1.44 -1.16
N GLY A 110 6.59 -2.04 -2.32
CA GLY A 110 6.76 -3.49 -2.47
C GLY A 110 7.97 -4.01 -1.70
N LEU A 111 9.12 -3.35 -1.82
CA LEU A 111 10.34 -3.71 -1.09
C LEU A 111 10.16 -3.59 0.42
N ILE A 112 9.54 -2.50 0.89
CA ILE A 112 9.24 -2.33 2.32
C ILE A 112 8.31 -3.45 2.80
N SER A 113 7.26 -3.77 2.04
CA SER A 113 6.32 -4.86 2.37
C SER A 113 7.02 -6.22 2.43
N PHE A 114 7.94 -6.49 1.50
CA PHE A 114 8.74 -7.70 1.48
C PHE A 114 9.59 -7.86 2.74
N VAL A 115 10.25 -6.79 3.18
CA VAL A 115 11.04 -6.80 4.43
C VAL A 115 10.16 -7.13 5.64
N TYR A 116 9.01 -6.48 5.79
CA TYR A 116 8.07 -6.78 6.89
C TYR A 116 7.55 -8.21 6.84
N CYS A 117 7.24 -8.73 5.65
CA CYS A 117 6.81 -10.10 5.46
C CYS A 117 7.91 -11.10 5.90
N ALA A 118 9.14 -10.91 5.42
CA ALA A 118 10.28 -11.76 5.78
C ALA A 118 10.54 -11.76 7.30
N MET A 119 10.48 -10.58 7.94
CA MET A 119 10.60 -10.50 9.39
C MET A 119 9.45 -11.23 10.11
N SER A 120 8.21 -11.02 9.68
CA SER A 120 7.03 -11.68 10.27
C SER A 120 7.14 -13.21 10.22
N ILE A 121 7.57 -13.75 9.07
CA ILE A 121 7.78 -15.19 8.88
C ILE A 121 8.87 -15.70 9.83
N ARG A 122 10.00 -14.98 9.95
CA ARG A 122 11.09 -15.36 10.85
C ARG A 122 10.63 -15.44 12.31
N LEU A 123 9.90 -14.43 12.78
CA LEU A 123 9.37 -14.42 14.15
C LEU A 123 8.36 -15.54 14.38
N PHE A 124 7.49 -15.80 13.40
CA PHE A 124 6.52 -16.88 13.49
C PHE A 124 7.20 -18.27 13.54
N ALA A 125 8.21 -18.49 12.70
CA ALA A 125 9.00 -19.72 12.70
C ALA A 125 9.72 -19.95 14.04
N GLN A 126 10.34 -18.90 14.61
CA GLN A 126 10.99 -18.98 15.92
C GLN A 126 10.00 -19.36 17.03
N ARG A 127 8.80 -18.79 17.02
CA ARG A 127 7.74 -19.12 17.99
C ARG A 127 7.27 -20.55 17.86
N HIS A 128 7.10 -21.04 16.64
CA HIS A 128 6.69 -22.43 16.41
C HIS A 128 7.71 -23.43 16.99
N ILE A 129 9.00 -23.12 16.88
CA ILE A 129 10.09 -23.92 17.47
C ILE A 129 10.09 -23.82 19.01
N GLN A 130 9.80 -22.65 19.59
CA GLN A 130 9.70 -22.51 21.04
C GLN A 130 8.51 -23.28 21.62
N LEU A 131 7.34 -23.21 20.96
CA LEU A 131 6.14 -23.94 21.35
C LEU A 131 6.34 -25.46 21.27
N SER A 132 6.98 -25.97 20.20
CA SER A 132 7.25 -27.40 20.07
C SER A 132 8.18 -27.93 21.17
N LYS A 133 9.18 -27.14 21.58
CA LYS A 133 10.07 -27.50 22.71
C LYS A 133 9.30 -27.61 24.03
N ILE A 134 8.36 -26.72 24.30
CA ILE A 134 7.55 -26.75 25.53
C ILE A 134 6.63 -27.98 25.55
N ILE A 135 6.00 -28.30 24.41
CA ILE A 135 5.13 -29.48 24.29
C ILE A 135 5.93 -30.77 24.50
N THR A 136 7.12 -30.89 23.91
CA THR A 136 7.97 -32.08 24.09
C THR A 136 8.54 -32.17 25.51
N ALA A 137 8.83 -31.05 26.18
CA ALA A 137 9.31 -31.06 27.57
C ALA A 137 8.26 -31.54 28.59
N HIS A 138 6.97 -31.53 28.22
CA HIS A 138 5.86 -31.99 29.04
C HIS A 138 5.41 -33.43 28.76
N ARG A 139 6.13 -34.16 27.89
CA ARG A 139 5.88 -35.58 27.59
C ARG A 139 6.99 -36.44 28.18
#